data_AF-X0RJ66-F1
#
_entry.id   AF-X0RJ66-F1
#
_cell.length_a   1.000
_cell.length_b   1.000
_cell.length_c   1.000
_cell.angle_alpha   90.00
_cell.angle_beta   90.00
_cell.angle_gamma   90.00
#
_symmetry.space_group_name_H-M   'P 1'
#
loop_
_entity.id
_entity.type
_entity.pdbx_description
1 polymer ?
#
loop_
_entity_poly.entity_id
_entity_poly.type
_entity_poly.pdbx_seq_one_letter_code
_entity_poly.pdbx_strand_id
1 'polypeptide(L)'
;ADSGNRELYGKNLTDKIVCLPKTTGSTSAGAVWQRVARMGVAPKAMLFSQQIDSLAAGGLIVADVWAASSDPKERIVTVDQLGDEFLESVQDGDQIVIREDGTITIRVGSSVQI
;
A
#
# COMPACT_ATOMS: atom_id res chain seq x y z
N ALA A 1 -10.79 -3.48 -0.93
CA ALA A 1 -10.19 -4.39 0.07
C ALA A 1 -10.05 -5.76 -0.55
N ASP A 2 -8.92 -6.44 -0.32
CA ASP A 2 -8.70 -7.82 -0.73
C ASP A 2 -9.77 -8.71 -0.06
N SER A 3 -10.67 -9.31 -0.85
CA SER A 3 -11.74 -10.17 -0.34
C SER A 3 -11.21 -11.46 0.29
N GLY A 4 -9.96 -11.84 0.00
CA GLY A 4 -9.29 -12.99 0.61
C GLY A 4 -8.65 -12.67 1.96
N ASN A 5 -8.44 -11.38 2.29
CA ASN A 5 -7.83 -10.98 3.56
C ASN A 5 -8.89 -10.47 4.56
N ARG A 6 -9.32 -11.36 5.47
CA ARG A 6 -10.33 -11.05 6.52
C ARG A 6 -9.91 -9.91 7.44
N GLU A 7 -8.61 -9.65 7.61
CA GLU A 7 -8.13 -8.58 8.51
C GLU A 7 -8.22 -7.20 7.88
N LEU A 8 -8.19 -7.10 6.56
CA LEU A 8 -8.34 -5.84 5.82
C LEU A 8 -9.78 -5.61 5.35
N TYR A 9 -10.58 -6.66 5.29
CA TYR A 9 -11.97 -6.56 4.86
C TYR A 9 -12.78 -5.65 5.80
N GLY A 10 -13.38 -4.60 5.23
CA GLY A 10 -14.20 -3.63 5.98
C GLY A 10 -13.42 -2.56 6.75
N LYS A 11 -12.08 -2.58 6.76
CA LYS A 11 -11.28 -1.50 7.36
C LYS A 11 -11.19 -0.29 6.42
N ASN A 12 -11.19 0.92 7.01
CA ASN A 12 -10.86 2.13 6.28
C ASN A 12 -9.34 2.20 6.06
N LEU A 13 -8.93 2.15 4.80
CA LEU A 13 -7.52 2.17 4.37
C LEU A 13 -7.04 3.55 3.93
N THR A 14 -7.91 4.56 3.93
CA THR A 14 -7.58 5.93 3.56
C THR A 14 -6.47 6.45 4.45
N ASP A 15 -5.47 7.07 3.81
CA ASP A 15 -4.29 7.65 4.45
C ASP A 15 -3.39 6.66 5.23
N LYS A 16 -3.64 5.34 5.13
CA LYS A 16 -2.84 4.30 5.79
C LYS A 16 -1.78 3.71 4.86
N ILE A 17 -0.83 3.02 5.47
CA ILE A 17 0.13 2.15 4.77
C ILE A 17 -0.34 0.71 4.98
N VAL A 18 -0.36 -0.05 3.90
CA VAL A 18 -0.79 -1.45 3.91
C VAL A 18 0.42 -2.33 3.64
N CYS A 19 0.77 -3.18 4.61
CA CYS A 19 1.86 -4.15 4.50
C CYS A 19 1.27 -5.54 4.29
N LEU A 20 1.73 -6.26 3.27
CA LEU A 20 1.21 -7.58 2.88
C LEU A 20 2.36 -8.51 2.46
N PRO A 21 2.18 -9.84 2.53
CA PRO A 21 3.16 -10.74 1.93
C PRO A 21 3.12 -10.65 0.41
N LYS A 22 1.93 -10.74 -0.17
CA LYS A 22 1.66 -10.65 -1.61
C LYS A 22 0.22 -10.22 -1.84
N THR A 23 -0.14 -9.98 -3.09
CA THR A 23 -1.54 -9.82 -3.50
C THR A 23 -1.79 -10.57 -4.80
N THR A 24 -3.05 -10.96 -5.02
CA THR A 24 -3.49 -11.54 -6.28
C THR A 24 -4.24 -10.48 -7.06
N GLY A 25 -3.67 -10.04 -8.17
CA GLY A 25 -4.29 -9.03 -9.01
C GLY A 25 -5.43 -9.58 -9.87
N SER A 26 -6.23 -8.66 -10.37
CA SER A 26 -7.23 -8.89 -11.41
C SER A 26 -7.19 -7.71 -12.37
N THR A 27 -7.52 -7.92 -13.63
CA THR A 27 -7.61 -6.83 -14.62
C THR A 27 -8.55 -5.71 -14.16
N SER A 28 -9.61 -6.06 -13.43
CA SER A 28 -10.56 -5.10 -12.84
C SER A 28 -9.93 -4.23 -11.75
N ALA A 29 -8.82 -4.65 -11.14
CA ALA A 29 -8.18 -3.93 -10.05
C ALA A 29 -7.66 -2.56 -10.49
N GLY A 30 -7.23 -2.38 -11.75
CA GLY A 30 -6.75 -1.08 -12.25
C GLY A 30 -7.82 0.01 -12.22
N ALA A 31 -9.04 -0.30 -12.69
CA ALA A 31 -10.15 0.64 -12.64
C ALA A 31 -10.58 0.96 -11.19
N VAL A 32 -10.48 -0.03 -10.31
CA VAL A 32 -10.75 0.15 -8.87
C VAL A 32 -9.71 1.07 -8.24
N TRP A 33 -8.41 0.82 -8.46
CA TRP A 33 -7.31 1.63 -7.92
C TRP A 33 -7.39 3.08 -8.38
N GLN A 34 -7.61 3.30 -9.67
CA GLN A 34 -7.81 4.64 -10.22
C GLN A 34 -8.98 5.36 -9.53
N ARG A 35 -10.12 4.68 -9.36
CA ARG A 35 -11.30 5.28 -8.74
C ARG A 35 -11.03 5.63 -7.27
N VAL A 36 -10.46 4.72 -6.48
CA VAL A 36 -10.22 4.98 -5.05
C VAL A 36 -9.16 6.07 -4.84
N ALA A 37 -8.17 6.17 -5.73
CA ALA A 37 -7.19 7.25 -5.74
C ALA A 37 -7.87 8.61 -5.98
N ARG A 38 -8.67 8.74 -7.05
CA ARG A 38 -9.41 9.97 -7.36
C ARG A 38 -10.48 10.34 -6.33
N MET A 39 -10.99 9.35 -5.59
CA MET A 39 -11.91 9.58 -4.48
C MET A 39 -11.19 10.04 -3.21
N GLY A 40 -9.86 10.07 -3.19
CA GLY A 40 -9.06 10.42 -2.01
C GLY A 40 -9.18 9.40 -0.87
N VAL A 41 -9.57 8.15 -1.17
CA VAL A 41 -9.79 7.10 -0.16
C VAL A 41 -8.79 5.94 -0.28
N ALA A 42 -7.81 6.07 -1.17
CA ALA A 42 -6.74 5.10 -1.34
C ALA A 42 -5.77 5.07 -0.13
N PRO A 43 -5.08 3.94 0.10
CA PRO A 43 -3.91 3.92 0.97
C PRO A 43 -2.79 4.78 0.39
N LYS A 44 -1.94 5.35 1.25
CA LYS A 44 -0.75 6.12 0.81
C LYS A 44 0.33 5.22 0.23
N ALA A 45 0.44 4.01 0.77
CA ALA A 45 1.41 3.06 0.30
C ALA A 45 0.95 1.61 0.45
N MET A 46 1.43 0.78 -0.47
CA MET A 46 1.30 -0.66 -0.49
C MET A 46 2.71 -1.26 -0.46
N LEU A 47 3.04 -1.97 0.62
CA LEU A 47 4.38 -2.54 0.85
C LEU A 47 4.27 -4.07 0.86
N PHE A 48 5.06 -4.74 0.03
CA PHE A 48 5.01 -6.20 -0.13
C PHE A 48 6.31 -6.86 0.30
N SER A 49 6.23 -7.91 1.13
CA SER A 49 7.43 -8.71 1.47
C SER A 49 7.91 -9.55 0.29
N GLN A 50 6.98 -10.04 -0.53
CA GLN A 50 7.25 -10.82 -1.73
C GLN A 50 7.02 -9.99 -2.99
N GLN A 51 7.30 -10.59 -4.15
CA GLN A 51 7.01 -9.98 -5.44
C GLN A 51 5.51 -9.79 -5.65
N ILE A 52 5.12 -8.60 -6.12
CA ILE A 52 3.73 -8.29 -6.46
C ILE A 52 3.32 -8.98 -7.76
N ASP A 53 2.06 -9.41 -7.85
CA ASP A 53 1.50 -9.90 -9.12
C ASP A 53 1.45 -8.79 -10.19
N SER A 54 1.73 -9.19 -11.44
CA SER A 54 1.79 -8.29 -12.59
C SER A 54 0.48 -7.53 -12.87
N LEU A 55 -0.69 -8.12 -12.60
CA LEU A 55 -1.97 -7.44 -12.80
C LEU A 55 -2.21 -6.39 -11.72
N ALA A 56 -1.83 -6.68 -10.47
CA ALA A 56 -1.89 -5.71 -9.39
C ALA A 56 -0.92 -4.55 -9.61
N ALA A 57 0.32 -4.84 -10.02
CA ALA A 57 1.32 -3.83 -10.37
C ALA A 57 0.84 -2.94 -11.53
N GLY A 58 0.34 -3.55 -12.60
CA GLY A 58 -0.23 -2.80 -13.73
C GLY A 58 -1.39 -1.90 -13.32
N GLY A 59 -2.26 -2.38 -12.43
CA GLY A 59 -3.35 -1.57 -11.89
C GLY A 59 -2.90 -0.36 -11.08
N LEU A 60 -1.86 -0.50 -10.25
CA LEU A 60 -1.25 0.58 -9.49
C LEU A 60 -0.54 1.60 -10.38
N ILE A 61 0.17 1.14 -11.43
CA ILE A 61 0.81 2.02 -12.42
C ILE A 61 -0.24 2.84 -13.17
N VAL A 62 -1.35 2.21 -13.61
CA VAL A 62 -2.44 2.94 -14.26
C VAL A 62 -3.07 3.95 -13.29
N ALA A 63 -3.29 3.59 -12.03
CA ALA A 63 -3.78 4.54 -11.05
C ALA A 63 -2.82 5.73 -10.88
N ASP A 64 -1.51 5.49 -10.82
CA ASP A 64 -0.52 6.56 -10.69
C ASP A 64 -0.51 7.51 -11.90
N VAL A 65 -0.41 6.96 -13.11
CA VAL A 65 -0.34 7.75 -14.34
C VAL A 65 -1.60 8.62 -14.53
N TRP A 66 -2.78 8.09 -14.19
CA TRP A 66 -4.06 8.72 -14.51
C TRP A 66 -4.72 9.47 -13.35
N ALA A 67 -4.42 9.13 -12.10
CA ALA A 67 -4.92 9.83 -10.91
C ALA A 67 -3.86 10.80 -10.36
N ALA A 68 -2.64 10.33 -10.11
CA ALA A 68 -1.59 11.17 -9.52
C ALA A 68 -1.09 12.31 -10.44
N SER A 69 -1.37 12.24 -11.75
CA SER A 69 -1.16 13.37 -12.67
C SER A 69 -2.05 14.58 -12.36
N SER A 70 -3.11 14.41 -11.57
CA SER A 70 -4.00 15.49 -11.12
C SER A 70 -3.59 16.06 -9.76
N ASP A 71 -3.22 15.20 -8.79
CA ASP A 71 -2.68 15.59 -7.49
C ASP A 71 -1.66 14.53 -7.02
N PRO A 72 -0.39 14.90 -6.72
CA PRO A 72 0.61 13.97 -6.20
C PRO A 72 0.18 13.19 -4.95
N LYS A 73 -0.79 13.69 -4.17
CA LYS A 73 -1.35 13.00 -3.01
C LYS A 73 -2.18 11.77 -3.37
N GLU A 74 -2.62 11.65 -4.62
CA GLU A 74 -3.37 10.49 -5.12
C GLU A 74 -2.46 9.31 -5.50
N ARG A 75 -1.13 9.50 -5.47
CA ARG A 75 -0.15 8.43 -5.70
C ARG A 75 -0.19 7.40 -4.57
N ILE A 76 -0.33 6.13 -4.94
CA ILE A 76 -0.16 4.99 -4.04
C ILE A 76 1.28 4.49 -4.19
N VAL A 77 2.15 4.85 -3.25
CA VAL A 77 3.56 4.41 -3.28
C VAL A 77 3.62 2.90 -3.12
N THR A 78 4.34 2.22 -4.01
CA THR A 78 4.39 0.76 -4.01
C THR A 78 5.84 0.28 -4.01
N VAL A 79 6.18 -0.61 -3.08
CA VAL A 79 7.49 -1.28 -3.01
C VAL A 79 7.25 -2.76 -2.75
N ASP A 80 7.89 -3.62 -3.52
CA ASP A 80 7.81 -5.08 -3.37
C ASP A 80 9.17 -5.68 -3.00
N GLN A 81 9.20 -6.99 -2.73
CA GLN A 81 10.42 -7.73 -2.39
C GLN A 81 11.19 -7.17 -1.19
N LEU A 82 10.46 -6.66 -0.18
CA LEU A 82 11.06 -6.14 1.06
C LEU A 82 11.60 -7.25 1.98
N GLY A 83 11.27 -8.52 1.70
CA GLY A 83 11.66 -9.68 2.51
C GLY A 83 10.72 -9.92 3.69
N ASP A 84 10.61 -11.18 4.11
CA ASP A 84 9.70 -11.58 5.18
C ASP A 84 10.08 -10.94 6.53
N GLU A 85 11.37 -10.65 6.75
CA GLU A 85 11.86 -9.90 7.94
C GLU A 85 11.21 -8.52 8.08
N PHE A 86 10.91 -7.84 6.96
CA PHE A 86 10.17 -6.57 6.99
C PHE A 86 8.75 -6.78 7.51
N LEU A 87 8.06 -7.82 7.04
CA LEU A 87 6.67 -8.08 7.44
C LEU A 87 6.57 -8.57 8.88
N GLU A 88 7.58 -9.30 9.36
CA GLU A 88 7.68 -9.75 10.75
C GLU A 88 8.02 -8.60 11.72
N SER A 89 8.71 -7.56 11.24
CA SER A 89 9.12 -6.43 12.09
C SER A 89 8.08 -5.31 12.18
N VAL A 90 7.27 -5.10 11.13
CA VAL A 90 6.27 -4.02 11.09
C VAL A 90 5.03 -4.36 11.92
N GLN A 91 4.56 -3.38 12.69
CA GLN A 91 3.37 -3.50 13.53
C GLN A 91 2.37 -2.37 13.28
N ASP A 92 1.10 -2.63 13.59
CA ASP A 92 0.06 -1.60 13.56
C ASP A 92 0.44 -0.45 14.52
N GLY A 93 0.47 0.78 13.98
CA GLY A 93 0.85 1.99 14.72
C GLY A 93 2.28 2.45 14.47
N ASP A 94 3.11 1.66 13.79
CA ASP A 94 4.44 2.09 13.38
C ASP A 94 4.39 3.26 12.38
N GLN A 95 5.41 4.11 12.44
CA GLN A 95 5.66 5.12 11.42
C GLN A 95 6.65 4.58 10.40
N ILE A 96 6.25 4.57 9.13
CA ILE A 96 7.10 4.10 8.04
C ILE A 96 7.58 5.29 7.21
N VAL A 97 8.89 5.36 6.99
CA VAL A 97 9.51 6.29 6.05
C VAL A 97 9.90 5.53 4.79
N ILE A 98 9.38 5.99 3.65
CA ILE A 98 9.68 5.45 2.33
C ILE A 98 10.57 6.47 1.61
N ARG A 99 11.77 6.05 1.20
CA ARG A 99 12.70 6.89 0.43
C ARG A 99 12.47 6.70 -1.08
N GLU A 100 12.95 7.65 -1.87
CA GLU A 100 12.82 7.61 -3.34
C GLU A 100 13.49 6.38 -3.98
N ASP A 101 14.52 5.84 -3.33
CA ASP A 101 15.23 4.63 -3.78
C ASP A 101 14.52 3.32 -3.38
N GLY A 102 13.34 3.41 -2.74
CA GLY A 102 12.59 2.26 -2.25
C GLY A 102 13.04 1.78 -0.86
N THR A 103 14.03 2.41 -0.23
CA THR A 103 14.45 2.04 1.14
C THR A 103 13.34 2.35 2.14
N ILE A 104 13.02 1.34 2.97
CA ILE A 104 12.01 1.44 4.03
C ILE A 104 12.70 1.58 5.39
N THR A 105 12.22 2.51 6.21
CA THR A 105 12.63 2.62 7.63
C THR A 105 11.40 2.59 8.52
N ILE A 106 11.38 1.65 9.46
CA ILE A 106 10.34 1.51 10.48
C ILE A 106 10.76 2.32 11.71
N ARG A 107 9.88 3.21 12.19
CA ARG A 107 10.03 3.94 13.44
C ARG A 107 8.95 3.47 14.40
N VAL A 108 9.36 2.74 15.43
CA VAL A 108 8.47 2.21 16.45
C VAL A 108 7.75 3.36 17.14
N GLY A 109 6.42 3.37 17.06
CA GLY A 109 5.61 4.34 17.76
C GLY A 109 5.81 4.18 19.27
N SER A 110 6.33 5.20 19.95
CA SER A 110 6.41 5.19 21.41
C SER A 110 5.00 5.08 21.97
N SER A 111 4.69 3.96 22.64
CA SER A 111 3.51 3.88 23.49
C SER A 111 3.72 4.84 24.65
N VAL A 112 3.19 6.07 24.52
CA VAL A 112 3.03 6.95 25.68
C VAL A 112 1.97 6.27 26.56
N GLN A 113 2.42 5.51 27.55
CA GLN A 113 1.57 5.15 28.67
C GLN A 113 1.34 6.43 29.46
N ILE A 114 0.09 6.89 29.50
CA ILE A 114 -0.39 7.89 30.46
C ILE A 114 -0.68 7.16 31.77
#